data_AF-A0A9X0D5I2-F1
#
_entry.id   AF-A0A9X0D5I2-F1
#
_cell.length_a   1.000
_cell.length_b   1.000
_cell.length_c   1.000
_cell.angle_alpha   90.00
_cell.angle_beta   90.00
_cell.angle_gamma   90.00
#
_symmetry.space_group_name_H-M   'P 1'
#
loop_
_entity.id
_entity.type
_entity.pdbx_description
1 polymer ?
#
loop_
_entity_poly.entity_id
_entity_poly.type
_entity_poly.pdbx_seq_one_letter_code
_entity_poly.pdbx_strand_id
1 'polypeptide(L)'
;MLKIYSWWNKWYRRIVTRSRNLGVLFIYHTNLWRYNSQKALDAVLNGRPQQTTRVPFMITRKMRKSLASLGYTEQDINKMTPSQATNAVNRCIQKSTIGQLSSESQMKHVERKD
;
A
#
# COMPACT_ATOMS: atom_id res chain seq x y z
N MET A 1 2.32 -23.18 -61.48
CA MET A 1 2.42 -21.85 -60.85
C MET A 1 1.42 -21.57 -59.71
N LEU A 2 0.27 -22.25 -59.60
CA LEU A 2 -0.77 -21.96 -58.57
C LEU A 2 -0.39 -22.28 -57.09
N LYS A 3 0.54 -23.21 -56.83
CA LYS A 3 0.92 -23.61 -55.46
C LYS A 3 1.68 -22.52 -54.68
N ILE A 4 2.49 -21.71 -55.37
CA ILE A 4 3.33 -20.67 -54.76
C ILE A 4 2.45 -19.51 -54.24
N TYR A 5 1.42 -19.14 -55.01
CA TYR A 5 0.49 -18.06 -54.64
C TYR A 5 -0.37 -18.39 -53.41
N SER A 6 -0.78 -19.66 -53.27
CA SER A 6 -1.53 -20.14 -52.09
C SER A 6 -0.69 -20.12 -50.82
N TRP A 7 0.57 -20.53 -50.92
CA TRP A 7 1.51 -20.52 -49.80
C TRP A 7 1.84 -19.10 -49.34
N TRP A 8 2.05 -18.18 -50.28
CA TRP A 8 2.32 -16.77 -50.01
C TRP A 8 1.13 -16.09 -49.32
N ASN A 9 -0.11 -16.37 -49.75
CA ASN A 9 -1.32 -15.87 -49.10
C ASN A 9 -1.50 -16.38 -47.65
N LYS A 10 -1.16 -17.64 -47.37
CA LYS A 10 -1.19 -18.18 -46.00
C LYS A 10 -0.12 -17.53 -45.11
N TRP A 11 1.06 -17.28 -45.66
CA TRP A 11 2.16 -16.62 -44.94
C TRP A 11 1.86 -15.14 -44.66
N TYR A 12 1.32 -14.43 -45.64
CA TYR A 12 0.87 -13.04 -45.50
C TYR A 12 -0.19 -12.90 -44.40
N ARG A 13 -1.21 -13.75 -44.39
CA ARG A 13 -2.24 -13.74 -43.32
C ARG A 13 -1.64 -13.94 -41.93
N ARG A 14 -0.63 -14.81 -41.78
CA ARG A 14 0.07 -15.04 -40.49
C ARG A 14 0.84 -13.81 -40.02
N ILE A 15 1.50 -13.10 -40.95
CA ILE A 15 2.23 -11.86 -40.64
C ILE A 15 1.27 -10.75 -40.23
N VAL A 16 0.15 -10.59 -40.96
CA VAL A 16 -0.87 -9.59 -40.63
C VAL A 16 -1.50 -9.86 -39.26
N THR A 17 -1.73 -11.11 -38.88
CA THR A 17 -2.20 -11.43 -37.51
C THR A 17 -1.15 -11.14 -36.44
N ARG A 18 0.15 -11.39 -36.72
CA ARG A 18 1.23 -11.05 -35.79
C ARG A 18 1.41 -9.54 -35.62
N SER A 19 1.27 -8.76 -36.70
CA SER A 19 1.42 -7.30 -36.64
C SER A 19 0.28 -6.62 -35.87
N ARG A 20 -0.95 -7.13 -35.96
CA ARG A 20 -2.07 -6.65 -35.13
C ARG A 20 -1.80 -6.81 -33.63
N ASN A 21 -1.21 -7.93 -33.23
CA ASN A 21 -0.83 -8.15 -31.83
C ASN A 21 0.29 -7.19 -31.37
N LEU A 22 1.26 -6.88 -32.25
CA LEU A 22 2.30 -5.90 -31.97
C LEU A 22 1.74 -4.48 -31.84
N GLY A 23 0.76 -4.11 -32.66
CA GLY A 23 0.10 -2.80 -32.57
C GLY A 23 -0.60 -2.60 -31.23
N VAL A 24 -1.37 -3.59 -30.76
CA VAL A 24 -2.01 -3.53 -29.44
C VAL A 24 -0.98 -3.43 -28.32
N LEU A 25 0.11 -4.21 -28.40
CA LEU A 25 1.18 -4.15 -27.41
C LEU A 25 1.87 -2.78 -27.39
N PHE A 26 2.11 -2.21 -28.56
CA PHE A 26 2.72 -0.88 -28.71
C PHE A 26 1.82 0.21 -28.12
N ILE A 27 0.52 0.18 -28.40
CA ILE A 27 -0.46 1.11 -27.81
C ILE A 27 -0.48 0.96 -26.28
N TYR A 28 -0.45 -0.28 -25.77
CA TYR A 28 -0.38 -0.52 -24.33
C TYR A 28 0.88 0.09 -23.70
N HIS A 29 2.06 -0.18 -24.28
CA HIS A 29 3.33 0.31 -23.73
C HIS A 29 3.44 1.84 -23.80
N THR A 30 2.97 2.46 -24.89
CA THR A 30 2.96 3.92 -25.02
C THR A 30 2.00 4.58 -24.02
N ASN A 31 0.81 4.01 -23.82
CA ASN A 31 -0.13 4.48 -22.80
C ASN A 31 0.43 4.31 -21.37
N LEU A 32 1.03 3.16 -21.07
CA LEU A 32 1.68 2.90 -19.78
C LEU A 32 2.83 3.88 -19.51
N TRP A 33 3.65 4.14 -20.53
CA TRP A 33 4.76 5.09 -20.44
C TRP A 33 4.26 6.51 -20.20
N ARG A 34 3.21 6.94 -20.91
CA ARG A 34 2.61 8.27 -20.72
C ARG A 34 2.03 8.44 -19.31
N TYR A 35 1.30 7.45 -18.82
CA TYR A 35 0.76 7.46 -17.45
C TYR A 35 1.86 7.55 -16.40
N ASN A 36 2.89 6.71 -16.51
CA ASN A 36 4.00 6.72 -15.55
C ASN A 36 4.79 8.03 -15.59
N SER A 37 4.99 8.59 -16.78
CA SER A 37 5.69 9.88 -16.95
C SER A 37 4.89 11.03 -16.34
N GLN A 38 3.57 11.09 -16.57
CA GLN A 38 2.70 12.09 -15.97
C GLN A 38 2.74 12.00 -14.44
N LYS A 39 2.61 10.79 -13.89
CA LYS A 39 2.63 10.57 -12.44
C LYS A 39 3.99 10.91 -11.81
N ALA A 40 5.08 10.66 -12.53
CA ALA A 40 6.42 11.04 -12.10
C ALA A 40 6.60 12.56 -12.09
N LEU A 41 6.11 13.26 -13.13
CA LEU A 41 6.11 14.72 -13.17
C LEU A 41 5.24 15.31 -12.06
N ASP A 42 4.05 14.76 -11.83
CA ASP A 42 3.17 15.18 -10.73
C ASP A 42 3.86 15.00 -9.38
N ALA A 43 4.61 13.91 -9.17
CA ALA A 43 5.36 13.68 -7.94
C ALA A 43 6.55 14.64 -7.75
N VAL A 44 7.13 15.15 -8.85
CA VAL A 44 8.20 16.16 -8.83
C VAL A 44 7.64 17.55 -8.56
N LEU A 45 6.54 17.91 -9.24
CA LEU A 45 5.92 19.24 -9.14
C LEU A 45 5.14 19.44 -7.84
N ASN A 46 4.30 18.47 -7.49
CA ASN A 46 3.36 18.57 -6.36
C ASN A 46 3.88 17.87 -5.09
N GLY A 47 5.10 17.33 -5.14
CA GLY A 47 5.67 16.49 -4.08
C GLY A 47 5.09 15.08 -4.07
N ARG A 48 5.56 14.23 -3.13
CA ARG A 48 5.10 12.83 -3.04
C ARG A 48 3.58 12.80 -2.85
N PRO A 49 2.84 11.95 -3.59
CA PRO A 49 1.42 11.80 -3.35
C PRO A 49 1.21 11.42 -1.88
N GLN A 50 0.37 12.17 -1.16
CA GLN A 50 0.03 11.84 0.21
C GLN A 50 -0.56 10.42 0.20
N GLN A 51 0.15 9.49 0.82
CA GLN A 51 -0.38 8.14 1.01
C GLN A 51 -1.67 8.28 1.80
N THR A 52 -2.77 7.74 1.27
CA THR A 52 -4.05 7.71 1.99
C THR A 52 -3.81 7.16 3.38
N THR A 53 -4.05 7.99 4.39
CA THR A 53 -3.86 7.65 5.79
C THR A 53 -4.79 6.49 6.11
N ARG A 54 -4.24 5.27 6.20
CA ARG A 54 -5.00 4.08 6.57
C ARG A 54 -5.31 4.17 8.05
N VAL A 55 -6.52 4.61 8.38
CA VAL A 55 -6.99 4.67 9.76
C VAL A 55 -7.37 3.25 10.21
N PRO A 56 -6.71 2.70 11.24
CA PRO A 56 -7.04 1.39 11.77
C PRO A 56 -8.38 1.45 12.49
N PHE A 57 -9.37 0.70 12.01
CA PHE A 57 -10.69 0.60 12.65
C PHE A 57 -10.77 -0.54 13.68
N MET A 58 -9.84 -1.50 13.61
CA MET A 58 -9.82 -2.68 14.48
C MET A 58 -8.38 -3.19 14.67
N ILE A 59 -8.13 -3.86 15.80
CA ILE A 59 -6.88 -4.55 16.06
C ILE A 59 -6.85 -5.86 15.27
N THR A 60 -5.93 -5.96 14.31
CA THR A 60 -5.82 -7.15 13.45
C THR A 60 -5.11 -8.31 14.15
N ARG A 61 -5.34 -9.55 13.68
CA ARG A 61 -4.63 -10.75 14.19
C ARG A 61 -3.11 -10.62 14.09
N LYS A 62 -2.61 -9.97 13.03
CA LYS A 62 -1.17 -9.71 12.86
C LYS A 62 -0.66 -8.79 13.96
N MET A 63 -1.40 -7.71 14.26
CA MET A 63 -1.06 -6.79 15.35
C MET A 63 -1.09 -7.49 16.70
N ARG A 64 -2.06 -8.35 16.98
CA ARG A 64 -2.09 -9.14 18.23
C ARG A 64 -0.82 -9.97 18.42
N LYS A 65 -0.33 -10.63 17.36
CA LYS A 65 0.93 -11.38 17.40
C LYS A 65 2.13 -10.47 17.69
N SER A 66 2.20 -9.32 17.02
CA SER A 66 3.26 -8.33 17.26
C SER A 66 3.22 -7.77 18.69
N LEU A 67 2.02 -7.51 19.24
CA LEU A 67 1.85 -7.06 20.61
C LEU A 67 2.22 -8.15 21.62
N ALA A 68 1.88 -9.41 21.35
CA ALA A 68 2.31 -10.52 22.19
C ALA A 68 3.83 -10.64 22.24
N SER A 69 4.53 -10.46 21.12
CA SER A 69 6.01 -10.42 21.11
C SER A 69 6.61 -9.22 21.86
N LEU A 70 5.84 -8.15 22.03
CA LEU A 70 6.23 -6.97 22.83
C LEU A 70 5.86 -7.12 24.32
N GLY A 71 5.32 -8.26 24.74
CA GLY A 71 4.99 -8.58 26.13
C GLY A 71 3.59 -8.13 26.59
N TYR A 72 2.70 -7.76 25.67
CA TYR A 72 1.31 -7.45 26.02
C TYR A 72 0.48 -8.73 26.19
N THR A 73 -0.30 -8.79 27.27
CA THR A 73 -1.23 -9.90 27.50
C THR A 73 -2.49 -9.72 26.68
N GLU A 74 -3.24 -10.79 26.44
CA GLU A 74 -4.50 -10.69 25.69
C GLU A 74 -5.53 -9.75 26.34
N GLN A 75 -5.52 -9.69 27.69
CA GLN A 75 -6.38 -8.78 28.43
C GLN A 75 -6.04 -7.32 28.17
N ASP A 76 -4.75 -6.98 28.10
CA ASP A 76 -4.28 -5.63 27.78
C ASP A 76 -4.64 -5.26 26.33
N ILE A 77 -4.45 -6.18 25.40
CA ILE A 77 -4.74 -5.98 23.97
C ILE A 77 -6.23 -5.73 23.76
N ASN A 78 -7.10 -6.45 24.47
CA ASN A 78 -8.55 -6.27 24.36
C ASN A 78 -9.04 -4.92 24.93
N LYS A 79 -8.31 -4.33 25.88
CA LYS A 79 -8.63 -3.01 26.46
C LYS A 79 -8.10 -1.84 25.62
N MET A 80 -7.16 -2.08 24.70
CA MET A 80 -6.53 -1.00 23.93
C MET A 80 -7.34 -0.61 22.70
N THR A 81 -7.20 0.64 22.26
CA THR A 81 -7.82 1.09 21.01
C THR A 81 -6.97 0.71 19.78
N PRO A 82 -7.58 0.57 18.58
CA PRO A 82 -6.84 0.26 17.36
C PRO A 82 -5.71 1.25 17.03
N SER A 83 -5.88 2.53 17.39
CA SER A 83 -4.86 3.56 17.22
C SER A 83 -3.68 3.35 18.18
N GLN A 84 -3.95 3.06 19.46
CA GLN A 84 -2.91 2.72 20.43
C GLN A 84 -2.15 1.45 20.02
N ALA A 85 -2.86 0.44 19.54
CA ALA A 85 -2.27 -0.81 19.07
C ALA A 85 -1.32 -0.58 17.89
N THR A 86 -1.75 0.25 16.94
CA THR A 86 -0.95 0.62 15.77
C THR A 86 0.29 1.41 16.18
N ASN A 87 0.15 2.35 17.12
CA ASN A 87 1.27 3.10 17.65
C ASN A 87 2.28 2.21 18.39
N ALA A 88 1.81 1.29 19.23
CA ALA A 88 2.67 0.36 19.96
C ALA A 88 3.45 -0.55 19.01
N VAL A 89 2.80 -1.07 17.96
CA VAL A 89 3.45 -1.91 16.94
C VAL A 89 4.42 -1.10 16.08
N ASN A 90 4.05 0.09 15.62
CA ASN A 90 4.90 0.91 14.76
C ASN A 90 6.13 1.47 15.48
N ARG A 91 6.01 1.76 16.79
CA ARG A 91 7.09 2.29 17.61
C ARG A 91 7.82 1.21 18.42
N CYS A 92 7.44 -0.07 18.26
CA CYS A 92 7.99 -1.22 19.00
C CYS A 92 8.08 -0.99 20.53
N ILE A 93 7.05 -0.37 21.12
CA ILE A 93 7.07 -0.02 22.54
C ILE A 93 6.87 -1.30 23.36
N GLN A 94 7.82 -1.61 24.24
CA GLN A 94 7.72 -2.74 25.16
C GLN A 94 6.84 -2.38 26.36
N LYS A 95 6.05 -3.34 26.86
CA LYS A 95 5.18 -3.13 28.02
C LYS A 95 5.95 -2.70 29.27
N SER A 96 7.19 -3.19 29.45
CA SER A 96 8.07 -2.81 30.57
C SER A 96 8.32 -1.30 30.66
N THR A 97 8.33 -0.60 29.53
CA THR A 97 8.56 0.86 29.46
C THR A 97 7.29 1.67 29.78
N ILE A 98 6.10 1.10 29.58
CA ILE A 98 4.82 1.83 29.74
C ILE A 98 4.39 1.94 31.20
N GLY A 99 4.87 1.05 32.08
CA GLY A 99 4.64 1.16 33.53
C GLY A 99 5.11 2.49 34.14
N GLN A 100 6.04 3.20 33.48
CA GLN A 100 6.43 4.57 33.87
C GLN A 100 5.61 5.67 33.18
N LEU A 101 5.11 5.45 31.95
CA LEU A 101 4.46 6.49 31.14
C LEU A 101 2.96 6.69 31.46
N SER A 102 2.29 5.67 32.02
CA SER A 102 0.89 5.77 32.44
C SER A 102 0.69 6.70 33.65
N SER A 103 1.76 7.03 34.39
CA SER A 103 1.71 7.93 35.54
C SER A 103 1.80 9.42 35.16
N GLU A 104 2.33 9.76 33.98
CA GLU A 104 2.48 11.16 33.55
C GLU A 104 1.35 11.67 32.65
N SER A 105 0.63 10.79 31.95
CA SER A 105 -0.38 11.22 30.95
C SER A 105 -1.77 11.52 31.53
N GLN A 106 -1.98 11.42 32.84
CA GLN A 106 -3.24 11.82 33.50
C GLN A 106 -3.22 13.21 34.16
N MET A 107 -2.08 13.93 34.21
CA MET A 107 -2.00 15.30 34.74
C MET A 107 -1.95 16.37 33.63
N LYS A 108 -2.79 16.30 32.59
CA LYS A 108 -3.04 17.46 31.71
C LYS A 108 -4.49 17.48 31.21
N HIS A 109 -5.47 17.33 32.10
CA HIS A 109 -6.84 17.71 31.76
C HIS A 109 -7.70 18.09 32.99
N VAL A 110 -7.21 18.95 33.86
CA VAL A 110 -8.05 19.81 34.70
C VAL A 110 -7.28 21.12 34.87
N GLU A 111 -7.76 22.20 34.25
CA GLU A 111 -7.91 23.54 34.84
C GLU A 111 -8.14 24.58 33.73
N ARG A 112 -9.42 24.94 33.53
CA ARG A 112 -9.81 26.34 33.35
C ARG A 112 -11.09 26.55 34.15
N LYS A 113 -10.91 27.23 35.27
CA LYS A 113 -11.95 27.89 36.04
C LYS A 113 -12.34 29.21 35.35
N ASP A 114 -13.57 29.60 35.67
CA ASP A 114 -14.23 30.90 35.55
C ASP A 114 -14.73 31.31 34.15
#